data_AF-A0A0R1QPV7-F1
#
_entry.id   AF-A0A0R1QPV7-F1
#
_cell.length_a   1.000
_cell.length_b   1.000
_cell.length_c   1.000
_cell.angle_alpha   90.00
_cell.angle_beta   90.00
_cell.angle_gamma   90.00
#
_symmetry.space_group_name_H-M   'P 1'
#
loop_
_entity.id
_entity.type
_entity.pdbx_description
1 polymer ?
#
loop_
_entity_poly.entity_id
_entity_poly.type
_entity_poly.pdbx_seq_one_letter_code
_entity_poly.pdbx_strand_id
1 'polypeptide(L)'
;MDTKTKIKDATKRLVVAQPFSSINVTTIMQQAGLRRQTFYDYYRDKYDVLGDIYSSEVAAAAHYCGHYQYWPQTVESIVAYFGTNRAFYQRVIQIDEQNAPEMVIQAHLRQMVADIFKTMGEAEQVLIDTSYCKFLKDLLGAALLSGIKEWLLADHPVSVKQETDYLQAYFQDGMNGFLLRARKINTREIG
;
A
#
# COMPACT_ATOMS: atom_id res chain seq x y z
N MET A 1 15.27 -14.37 13.25
CA MET A 1 13.99 -13.64 13.38
C MET A 1 14.04 -12.83 14.67
N ASP A 2 14.03 -11.50 14.55
CA ASP A 2 14.12 -10.60 15.70
C ASP A 2 12.81 -10.55 16.53
N THR A 3 12.89 -9.95 17.72
CA THR A 3 11.76 -9.87 18.66
C THR A 3 10.56 -9.10 18.09
N LYS A 4 10.80 -7.99 17.37
CA LYS A 4 9.73 -7.21 16.72
C LYS A 4 8.97 -8.09 15.73
N THR A 5 9.68 -8.82 14.88
CA THR A 5 9.09 -9.72 13.88
C THR A 5 8.22 -10.79 14.54
N LYS A 6 8.67 -11.39 15.65
CA LYS A 6 7.85 -12.35 16.40
C LYS A 6 6.55 -11.73 16.95
N ILE A 7 6.63 -10.52 17.48
CA ILE A 7 5.47 -9.78 18.00
C ILE A 7 4.48 -9.46 16.86
N LYS A 8 4.99 -8.99 15.71
CA LYS A 8 4.19 -8.69 14.52
C LYS A 8 3.48 -9.93 13.99
N ASP A 9 4.20 -11.03 13.80
CA ASP A 9 3.62 -12.28 13.30
C ASP A 9 2.56 -12.87 14.25
N ALA A 10 2.82 -12.82 15.56
CA ALA A 10 1.85 -13.23 16.58
C ALA A 10 0.58 -12.36 16.52
N THR A 11 0.75 -11.05 16.38
CA THR A 11 -0.36 -10.10 16.26
C THR A 11 -1.19 -10.37 15.01
N LYS A 12 -0.56 -10.58 13.85
CA LYS A 12 -1.25 -10.92 12.60
C LYS A 12 -2.08 -12.20 12.73
N ARG A 13 -1.51 -13.26 13.32
CA ARG A 13 -2.25 -14.52 13.57
C ARG A 13 -3.46 -14.30 14.48
N LEU A 14 -3.32 -13.50 15.53
CA LEU A 14 -4.42 -13.20 16.43
C LEU A 14 -5.52 -12.35 15.75
N VAL A 15 -5.15 -11.36 14.95
CA VAL A 15 -6.11 -10.53 14.18
C VAL A 15 -6.96 -11.38 13.22
N VAL A 16 -6.34 -12.38 12.60
CA VAL A 16 -7.06 -13.34 11.74
C VAL A 16 -8.01 -14.21 12.56
N ALA A 17 -7.60 -14.62 13.76
CA ALA A 17 -8.35 -15.57 14.58
C ALA A 17 -9.52 -14.94 15.38
N GLN A 18 -9.40 -13.69 15.83
CA GLN A 18 -10.38 -13.05 16.72
C GLN A 18 -10.47 -11.53 16.50
N PRO A 19 -11.58 -10.88 16.91
CA PRO A 19 -11.72 -9.42 16.78
C PRO A 19 -10.56 -8.67 17.42
N PHE A 20 -10.05 -7.62 16.76
CA PHE A 20 -8.91 -6.87 17.29
C PHE A 20 -9.19 -6.23 18.65
N SER A 21 -10.45 -5.88 18.93
CA SER A 21 -10.90 -5.37 20.24
C SER A 21 -10.64 -6.34 21.39
N SER A 22 -10.72 -7.66 21.17
CA SER A 22 -10.48 -8.68 22.21
C SER A 22 -9.01 -9.05 22.40
N ILE A 23 -8.14 -8.67 21.45
CA ILE A 23 -6.69 -8.90 21.55
C ILE A 23 -6.11 -7.96 22.60
N ASN A 24 -5.21 -8.49 23.45
CA ASN A 24 -4.42 -7.69 24.39
C ASN A 24 -2.94 -8.09 24.37
N VAL A 25 -2.11 -7.26 25.01
CA VAL A 25 -0.64 -7.46 25.06
C VAL A 25 -0.27 -8.84 25.62
N THR A 26 -1.01 -9.34 26.61
CA THR A 26 -0.74 -10.67 27.18
C THR A 26 -0.94 -11.76 26.15
N THR A 27 -2.05 -11.73 25.39
CA THR A 27 -2.34 -12.71 24.35
C THR A 27 -1.31 -12.67 23.22
N ILE A 28 -0.91 -11.46 22.79
CA ILE A 28 0.14 -11.28 21.77
C ILE A 28 1.45 -11.92 22.22
N MET A 29 1.88 -11.64 23.45
CA MET A 29 3.17 -12.11 23.95
C MET A 29 3.17 -13.62 24.24
N GLN A 30 2.04 -14.18 24.69
CA GLN A 30 1.84 -15.62 24.78
C GLN A 30 1.95 -16.30 23.40
N GLN A 31 1.26 -15.76 22.39
CA GLN A 31 1.32 -16.27 21.02
C GLN A 31 2.73 -16.15 20.41
N ALA A 32 3.48 -15.12 20.77
CA ALA A 32 4.87 -14.92 20.33
C ALA A 32 5.89 -15.80 21.08
N GLY A 33 5.48 -16.44 22.18
CA GLY A 33 6.38 -17.19 23.07
C GLY A 33 7.38 -16.29 23.82
N LEU A 34 6.96 -15.07 24.15
CA LEU A 34 7.82 -14.03 24.76
C LEU A 34 7.26 -13.56 26.11
N ARG A 35 8.13 -13.02 26.97
CA ARG A 35 7.71 -12.44 28.26
C ARG A 35 6.95 -11.14 28.02
N ARG A 36 5.81 -10.95 28.69
CA ARG A 36 4.95 -9.76 28.55
C ARG A 36 5.72 -8.44 28.69
N GLN A 37 6.66 -8.35 29.63
CA GLN A 37 7.41 -7.11 29.90
C GLN A 37 8.21 -6.65 28.68
N THR A 38 8.75 -7.58 27.90
CA THR A 38 9.54 -7.31 26.69
C THR A 38 8.74 -6.59 25.61
N PHE A 39 7.41 -6.61 25.67
CA PHE A 39 6.57 -5.88 24.72
C PHE A 39 6.85 -4.38 24.76
N TYR A 40 6.97 -3.82 25.97
CA TYR A 40 7.08 -2.38 26.19
C TYR A 40 8.46 -1.82 25.83
N ASP A 41 9.43 -2.69 25.56
CA ASP A 41 10.72 -2.29 24.98
C ASP A 41 10.56 -1.88 23.50
N TYR A 42 9.48 -2.31 22.83
CA TYR A 42 9.27 -2.11 21.40
C TYR A 42 7.99 -1.34 21.07
N TYR A 43 6.91 -1.55 21.83
CA TYR A 43 5.59 -1.03 21.52
C TYR A 43 4.86 -0.52 22.76
N ARG A 44 4.11 0.57 22.62
CA ARG A 44 3.32 1.16 23.71
C ARG A 44 2.05 0.36 24.00
N ASP A 45 1.38 -0.08 22.95
CA ASP A 45 0.14 -0.85 23.00
C ASP A 45 -0.05 -1.67 21.72
N LYS A 46 -1.19 -2.38 21.60
CA LYS A 46 -1.50 -3.21 20.44
C LYS A 46 -1.71 -2.41 19.14
N TYR A 47 -2.11 -1.14 19.23
CA TYR A 47 -2.31 -0.27 18.07
C TYR A 47 -0.95 0.18 17.52
N ASP A 48 0.03 0.42 18.39
CA ASP A 48 1.42 0.72 18.00
C ASP A 48 2.05 -0.44 17.20
N VAL A 49 1.83 -1.69 17.64
CA VAL A 49 2.25 -2.88 16.87
C VAL A 49 1.59 -2.89 15.50
N LEU A 50 0.29 -2.59 15.44
CA LEU A 50 -0.47 -2.57 14.20
C LEU A 50 0.07 -1.50 13.25
N GLY A 51 0.39 -0.31 13.77
CA GLY A 51 1.06 0.76 13.03
C GLY A 51 2.41 0.35 12.46
N ASP A 52 3.25 -0.34 13.23
CA ASP A 52 4.56 -0.83 12.78
C ASP A 52 4.44 -1.98 11.77
N ILE A 53 3.44 -2.85 11.92
CA ILE A 53 3.09 -3.85 10.89
C ILE A 53 2.86 -3.13 9.57
N TYR A 54 1.97 -2.13 9.52
CA TYR A 54 1.75 -1.40 8.28
C TYR A 54 2.99 -0.68 7.77
N SER A 55 3.69 0.07 8.63
CA SER A 55 4.87 0.83 8.21
C SER A 55 5.94 -0.07 7.61
N SER A 56 6.23 -1.21 8.26
CA SER A 56 7.23 -2.16 7.79
C SER A 56 6.81 -2.91 6.53
N GLU A 57 5.53 -3.21 6.37
CA GLU A 57 4.99 -3.94 5.22
C GLU A 57 4.82 -3.04 4.00
N VAL A 58 4.39 -1.80 4.23
CA VAL A 58 4.48 -0.71 3.26
C VAL A 58 5.93 -0.52 2.81
N ALA A 59 6.90 -0.45 3.73
CA ALA A 59 8.31 -0.29 3.37
C ALA A 59 8.88 -1.51 2.61
N ALA A 60 8.40 -2.73 2.90
CA ALA A 60 8.78 -3.93 2.17
C ALA A 60 8.18 -3.97 0.76
N ALA A 61 6.91 -3.56 0.60
CA ALA A 61 6.28 -3.36 -0.70
C ALA A 61 6.93 -2.20 -1.48
N ALA A 62 7.43 -1.19 -0.76
CA ALA A 62 8.21 -0.07 -1.28
C ALA A 62 9.61 -0.46 -1.77
N HIS A 63 10.06 -1.72 -1.64
CA HIS A 63 11.41 -2.09 -2.09
C HIS A 63 11.60 -1.91 -3.61
N TYR A 64 10.49 -1.89 -4.38
CA TYR A 64 10.44 -1.51 -5.79
C TYR A 64 9.94 -0.07 -6.02
N CYS A 65 10.13 0.85 -5.07
CA CYS A 65 9.41 2.13 -5.08
C CYS A 65 9.70 3.00 -6.30
N GLY A 66 8.60 3.42 -6.93
CA GLY A 66 8.47 4.81 -7.37
C GLY A 66 9.22 5.18 -8.64
N HIS A 67 9.73 4.21 -9.40
CA HIS A 67 10.44 4.50 -10.63
C HIS A 67 9.63 4.09 -11.85
N TYR A 68 9.53 4.98 -12.83
CA TYR A 68 8.84 4.73 -14.10
C TYR A 68 9.35 3.48 -14.83
N GLN A 69 10.59 3.08 -14.63
CA GLN A 69 11.11 1.83 -15.21
C GLN A 69 10.49 0.56 -14.59
N TYR A 70 10.15 0.59 -13.30
CA TYR A 70 9.75 -0.58 -12.52
C TYR A 70 8.30 -0.51 -12.04
N TRP A 71 7.52 0.47 -12.51
CA TRP A 71 6.15 0.68 -12.05
C TRP A 71 5.26 -0.58 -12.16
N PRO A 72 5.37 -1.44 -13.20
CA PRO A 72 4.54 -2.65 -13.25
C PRO A 72 4.85 -3.60 -12.10
N GLN A 73 6.15 -3.82 -11.82
CA GLN A 73 6.62 -4.69 -10.75
C GLN A 73 6.27 -4.12 -9.37
N THR A 74 6.24 -2.79 -9.22
CA THR A 74 5.76 -2.14 -8.00
C THR A 74 4.29 -2.48 -7.75
N VAL A 75 3.42 -2.33 -8.76
CA VAL A 75 1.99 -2.68 -8.64
C VAL A 75 1.82 -4.17 -8.33
N GLU A 76 2.52 -5.05 -9.05
CA GLU A 76 2.48 -6.49 -8.82
C GLU A 76 2.88 -6.86 -7.39
N SER A 77 3.97 -6.27 -6.88
CA SER A 77 4.45 -6.53 -5.52
C SER A 77 3.43 -6.12 -4.46
N ILE A 78 2.76 -4.97 -4.65
CA ILE A 78 1.72 -4.49 -3.75
C ILE A 78 0.52 -5.44 -3.74
N VAL A 79 0.00 -5.81 -4.91
CA VAL A 79 -1.17 -6.69 -5.01
C VAL A 79 -0.86 -8.09 -4.49
N ALA A 80 0.32 -8.64 -4.81
CA ALA A 80 0.77 -9.92 -4.29
C ALA A 80 0.92 -9.90 -2.77
N TYR A 81 1.42 -8.79 -2.22
CA TYR A 81 1.56 -8.58 -0.79
C TYR A 81 0.18 -8.56 -0.08
N PHE A 82 -0.78 -7.78 -0.59
CA PHE A 82 -2.16 -7.79 -0.07
C PHE A 82 -2.84 -9.15 -0.24
N GLY A 83 -2.60 -9.85 -1.35
CA GLY A 83 -3.13 -11.20 -1.60
C GLY A 83 -2.61 -12.23 -0.61
N THR A 84 -1.30 -12.23 -0.36
CA THR A 84 -0.67 -13.12 0.63
C THR A 84 -1.20 -12.88 2.04
N ASN A 85 -1.55 -11.63 2.35
CA ASN A 85 -2.01 -11.20 3.67
C ASN A 85 -3.52 -10.91 3.73
N ARG A 86 -4.30 -11.44 2.78
CA ARG A 86 -5.70 -11.07 2.56
C ARG A 86 -6.58 -11.19 3.81
N ALA A 87 -6.51 -12.33 4.51
CA ALA A 87 -7.31 -12.56 5.71
C ALA A 87 -7.02 -11.55 6.82
N PHE A 88 -5.76 -11.11 6.95
CA PHE A 88 -5.39 -10.07 7.91
C PHE A 88 -5.98 -8.72 7.50
N TYR A 89 -5.81 -8.32 6.24
CA TYR A 89 -6.32 -7.02 5.76
C TYR A 89 -7.84 -6.93 5.72
N GLN A 90 -8.55 -8.02 5.44
CA GLN A 90 -10.00 -8.09 5.56
C GLN A 90 -10.49 -7.74 6.97
N ARG A 91 -9.80 -8.24 8.00
CA ARG A 91 -10.12 -7.93 9.40
C ARG A 91 -9.73 -6.51 9.75
N VAL A 92 -8.57 -6.06 9.29
CA VAL A 92 -8.02 -4.73 9.55
C VAL A 92 -8.86 -3.61 8.97
N ILE A 93 -9.32 -3.75 7.71
CA ILE A 93 -10.09 -2.71 7.02
C ILE A 93 -11.44 -2.47 7.71
N GLN A 94 -11.92 -3.45 8.48
CA GLN A 94 -13.14 -3.36 9.28
C GLN A 94 -12.92 -2.75 10.68
N ILE A 95 -11.67 -2.46 11.07
CA ILE A 95 -11.36 -1.80 12.35
C ILE A 95 -11.63 -0.30 12.20
N ASP A 96 -12.92 0.05 12.32
CA ASP A 96 -13.52 1.38 12.10
C ASP A 96 -13.04 2.46 13.12
N GLU A 97 -12.34 2.07 14.19
CA GLU A 97 -12.14 2.96 15.34
C GLU A 97 -11.15 4.12 15.11
N GLN A 98 -10.24 4.06 14.12
CA GLN A 98 -9.23 5.13 13.94
C GLN A 98 -8.79 5.44 12.49
N ASN A 99 -9.23 4.74 11.45
CA ASN A 99 -8.77 4.90 10.05
C ASN A 99 -7.23 4.88 9.82
N ALA A 100 -6.42 4.68 10.86
CA ALA A 100 -4.96 4.75 10.79
C ALA A 100 -4.34 3.78 9.77
N PRO A 101 -4.80 2.51 9.66
CA PRO A 101 -4.29 1.59 8.63
C PRO A 101 -4.52 2.13 7.22
N GLU A 102 -5.73 2.61 6.95
CA GLU A 102 -6.14 3.11 5.64
C GLU A 102 -5.35 4.37 5.27
N MET A 103 -5.17 5.29 6.21
CA MET A 103 -4.37 6.51 6.00
C MET A 103 -2.92 6.21 5.63
N VAL A 104 -2.30 5.22 6.29
CA VAL A 104 -0.91 4.83 6.00
C VAL A 104 -0.78 4.21 4.61
N ILE A 105 -1.69 3.30 4.25
CA ILE A 105 -1.72 2.68 2.90
C ILE A 105 -1.97 3.76 1.85
N GLN A 106 -2.93 4.66 2.10
CA GLN A 106 -3.23 5.75 1.18
C GLN A 106 -2.03 6.67 0.97
N ALA A 107 -1.35 7.08 2.05
CA ALA A 107 -0.16 7.92 1.96
C ALA A 107 0.94 7.24 1.15
N HIS A 108 1.13 5.93 1.33
CA HIS A 108 2.11 5.18 0.56
C HIS A 108 1.76 5.11 -0.93
N LEU A 109 0.53 4.76 -1.27
CA LEU A 109 0.08 4.69 -2.67
C LEU A 109 0.19 6.07 -3.35
N ARG A 110 -0.17 7.15 -2.65
CA ARG A 110 0.02 8.52 -3.16
C ARG A 110 1.49 8.84 -3.41
N GLN A 111 2.38 8.46 -2.50
CA GLN A 111 3.81 8.70 -2.66
C GLN A 111 4.37 7.91 -3.86
N MET A 112 4.00 6.63 -3.97
CA MET A 112 4.37 5.78 -5.11
C MET A 112 3.95 6.42 -6.44
N VAL A 113 2.70 6.87 -6.57
CA VAL A 113 2.23 7.54 -7.78
C VAL A 113 3.05 8.81 -8.05
N ALA A 114 3.30 9.63 -7.03
CA ALA A 114 4.08 10.86 -7.18
C ALA A 114 5.48 10.59 -7.73
N ASP A 115 6.16 9.56 -7.21
CA ASP A 115 7.51 9.19 -7.62
C ASP A 115 7.52 8.65 -9.06
N ILE A 116 6.54 7.82 -9.44
CA ILE A 116 6.43 7.30 -10.81
C ILE A 116 6.20 8.43 -11.80
N PHE A 117 5.28 9.36 -11.52
CA PHE A 117 5.03 10.48 -12.43
C PHE A 117 6.22 11.43 -12.52
N LYS A 118 6.92 11.67 -11.41
CA LYS A 118 8.15 12.47 -11.41
C LYS A 118 9.22 11.84 -12.31
N THR A 119 9.54 10.57 -12.09
CA THR A 119 10.58 9.86 -12.86
C THR A 119 10.17 9.63 -14.31
N MET A 120 8.88 9.50 -14.60
CA MET A 120 8.34 9.49 -15.96
C MET A 120 8.57 10.84 -16.65
N GLY A 121 8.29 11.96 -15.97
CA GLY A 121 8.52 13.30 -16.51
C GLY A 121 9.98 13.54 -16.89
N GLU A 122 10.90 13.09 -16.02
CA GLU A 122 12.35 13.12 -16.26
C GLU A 122 12.76 12.25 -17.46
N ALA A 123 12.29 10.99 -17.52
CA ALA A 123 12.64 10.03 -18.57
C ALA A 123 12.09 10.42 -19.95
N GLU A 124 10.86 10.95 -19.99
CA GLU A 124 10.15 11.30 -21.22
C GLU A 124 10.36 12.75 -21.64
N GLN A 125 11.16 13.50 -20.87
CA GLN A 125 11.45 14.93 -21.08
C GLN A 125 10.18 15.79 -21.21
N VAL A 126 9.20 15.52 -20.35
CA VAL A 126 7.92 16.25 -20.29
C VAL A 126 7.75 16.96 -18.96
N LEU A 127 7.23 18.18 -19.02
CA LEU A 127 6.90 18.93 -17.81
C LEU A 127 5.55 18.47 -17.27
N ILE A 128 5.52 18.17 -15.98
CA ILE A 128 4.29 17.91 -15.23
C ILE A 128 4.09 19.10 -14.30
N ASP A 129 3.03 19.87 -14.54
CA ASP A 129 2.66 20.97 -13.64
C ASP A 129 2.49 20.45 -12.20
N THR A 130 2.99 21.19 -11.22
CA THR A 130 3.00 20.79 -9.80
C THR A 130 1.58 20.58 -9.27
N SER A 131 0.62 21.42 -9.66
CA SER A 131 -0.78 21.30 -9.22
C SER A 131 -1.43 20.07 -9.85
N TYR A 132 -1.13 19.81 -11.12
CA TYR A 132 -1.60 18.62 -11.81
C TYR A 132 -0.96 17.33 -11.28
N CYS A 133 0.34 17.34 -10.94
CA CYS A 133 1.02 16.23 -10.28
C CYS A 133 0.38 15.92 -8.92
N LYS A 134 0.05 16.96 -8.14
CA LYS A 134 -0.71 16.81 -6.88
C LYS A 134 -2.08 16.17 -7.11
N PHE A 135 -2.83 16.65 -8.11
CA PHE A 135 -4.12 16.07 -8.48
C PHE A 135 -3.98 14.59 -8.86
N LEU A 136 -3.00 14.24 -9.70
CA LEU A 136 -2.76 12.87 -10.16
C LEU A 136 -2.45 11.92 -9.01
N LYS A 137 -1.52 12.30 -8.10
CA LYS A 137 -1.17 11.43 -6.97
C LYS A 137 -2.34 11.23 -6.02
N ASP A 138 -3.13 12.26 -5.76
CA ASP A 138 -4.29 12.16 -4.86
C ASP A 138 -5.39 11.29 -5.48
N LEU A 139 -5.70 11.48 -6.77
CA LEU A 139 -6.73 10.72 -7.49
C LEU A 139 -6.32 9.27 -7.70
N LEU A 140 -5.17 9.02 -8.31
CA LEU A 140 -4.72 7.65 -8.64
C LEU A 140 -4.38 6.87 -7.37
N GLY A 141 -3.78 7.51 -6.36
CA GLY A 141 -3.53 6.86 -5.07
C GLY A 141 -4.83 6.44 -4.38
N ALA A 142 -5.89 7.26 -4.45
CA ALA A 142 -7.21 6.89 -3.93
C ALA A 142 -7.88 5.79 -4.75
N ALA A 143 -7.80 5.83 -6.08
CA ALA A 143 -8.37 4.81 -6.96
C ALA A 143 -7.70 3.44 -6.73
N LEU A 144 -6.38 3.39 -6.61
CA LEU A 144 -5.64 2.16 -6.30
C LEU A 144 -6.07 1.58 -4.94
N LEU A 145 -6.20 2.43 -3.92
CA LEU A 145 -6.70 2.01 -2.61
C LEU A 145 -8.11 1.43 -2.70
N SER A 146 -9.01 2.08 -3.44
CA SER A 146 -10.38 1.61 -3.63
C SER A 146 -10.40 0.24 -4.31
N GLY A 147 -9.66 0.08 -5.42
CA GLY A 147 -9.57 -1.19 -6.13
C GLY A 147 -9.05 -2.32 -5.24
N ILE A 148 -7.96 -2.08 -4.50
CA ILE A 148 -7.42 -3.05 -3.54
C ILE A 148 -8.45 -3.38 -2.44
N LYS A 149 -9.15 -2.38 -1.88
CA LYS A 149 -10.16 -2.60 -0.84
C LYS A 149 -11.34 -3.43 -1.35
N GLU A 150 -11.88 -3.07 -2.51
CA GLU A 150 -12.98 -3.80 -3.15
C GLU A 150 -12.55 -5.24 -3.44
N TRP A 151 -11.37 -5.41 -4.02
CA TRP A 151 -10.82 -6.73 -4.29
C TRP A 151 -10.63 -7.55 -3.01
N LEU A 152 -10.10 -6.96 -1.93
CA LEU A 152 -9.91 -7.63 -0.64
C LEU A 152 -11.23 -8.03 0.03
N LEU A 153 -12.27 -7.20 -0.10
CA LEU A 153 -13.56 -7.41 0.56
C LEU A 153 -14.55 -8.24 -0.27
N ALA A 154 -14.28 -8.47 -1.55
CA ALA A 154 -15.15 -9.29 -2.40
C ALA A 154 -15.28 -10.74 -1.88
N ASP A 155 -16.51 -11.27 -1.92
CA ASP A 155 -16.83 -12.67 -1.61
C ASP A 155 -16.19 -13.62 -2.63
N HIS A 156 -16.19 -13.22 -3.90
CA HIS A 156 -15.60 -13.94 -5.02
C HIS A 156 -14.63 -13.02 -5.78
N PRO A 157 -13.44 -12.76 -5.20
CA PRO A 157 -12.45 -11.92 -5.85
C PRO A 157 -11.93 -12.58 -7.13
N VAL A 158 -11.55 -11.75 -8.10
CA VAL A 158 -10.67 -12.22 -9.19
C VAL A 158 -9.32 -12.68 -8.62
N SER A 159 -8.56 -13.44 -9.41
CA SER A 159 -7.22 -13.87 -9.01
C SER A 159 -6.28 -12.67 -8.74
N VAL A 160 -5.25 -12.87 -7.92
CA VAL A 160 -4.17 -11.87 -7.68
C VAL A 160 -3.64 -11.35 -9.01
N LYS A 161 -3.37 -12.25 -9.96
CA LYS A 161 -2.88 -11.89 -11.29
C LYS A 161 -3.84 -10.97 -12.02
N GLN A 162 -5.12 -11.32 -12.05
CA GLN A 162 -6.13 -10.56 -12.77
C GLN A 162 -6.38 -9.19 -12.15
N GLU A 163 -6.34 -9.08 -10.81
CA GLU A 163 -6.38 -7.79 -10.13
C GLU A 163 -5.15 -6.93 -10.48
N THR A 164 -3.95 -7.53 -10.46
CA THR A 164 -2.72 -6.86 -10.91
C THR A 164 -2.86 -6.35 -12.34
N ASP A 165 -3.36 -7.18 -13.27
CA ASP A 165 -3.53 -6.83 -14.67
C ASP A 165 -4.48 -5.61 -14.82
N TYR A 166 -5.59 -5.57 -14.07
CA TYR A 166 -6.53 -4.43 -14.10
C TYR A 166 -5.93 -3.14 -13.54
N LEU A 167 -5.27 -3.19 -12.39
CA LEU A 167 -4.65 -2.01 -11.78
C LEU A 167 -3.48 -1.49 -12.63
N GLN A 168 -2.70 -2.39 -13.24
CA GLN A 168 -1.64 -2.01 -14.17
C GLN A 168 -2.20 -1.33 -15.43
N ALA A 169 -3.24 -1.90 -16.05
CA ALA A 169 -3.87 -1.30 -17.23
C ALA A 169 -4.41 0.11 -16.93
N TYR A 170 -5.17 0.26 -15.84
CA TYR A 170 -5.69 1.55 -15.41
C TYR A 170 -4.57 2.59 -15.20
N PHE A 171 -3.50 2.19 -14.53
CA PHE A 171 -2.38 3.08 -14.25
C PHE A 171 -1.59 3.44 -15.52
N GLN A 172 -1.38 2.47 -16.40
CA GLN A 172 -0.75 2.66 -17.71
C GLN A 172 -1.57 3.59 -18.62
N ASP A 173 -2.90 3.47 -18.62
CA ASP A 173 -3.79 4.36 -19.37
C ASP A 173 -3.67 5.81 -18.89
N GLY A 174 -3.56 6.02 -17.57
CA GLY A 174 -3.32 7.34 -16.97
C GLY A 174 -1.99 7.96 -17.44
N MET A 175 -0.92 7.18 -17.45
CA MET A 175 0.40 7.62 -17.92
C MET A 175 0.41 7.88 -19.42
N ASN A 176 -0.06 6.93 -20.23
CA ASN A 176 -0.11 7.05 -21.69
C ASN A 176 -0.97 8.23 -22.13
N GLY A 177 -2.13 8.41 -21.50
CA GLY A 177 -3.02 9.53 -21.77
C GLY A 177 -2.35 10.88 -21.47
N PHE A 178 -1.58 10.96 -20.39
CA PHE A 178 -0.78 12.15 -20.08
C PHE A 178 0.32 12.39 -21.13
N LEU A 179 1.15 11.39 -21.41
CA LEU A 179 2.27 11.49 -22.35
C LEU A 179 1.79 11.89 -23.76
N LEU A 180 0.68 11.34 -24.22
CA LEU A 180 0.08 11.69 -25.50
C LEU A 180 -0.30 13.17 -25.57
N ARG A 181 -0.82 13.75 -24.47
CA ARG A 181 -1.17 15.18 -24.41
C ARG A 181 0.06 16.06 -24.32
N ALA A 182 1.02 15.70 -23.46
CA ALA A 182 2.25 16.46 -23.25
C ALA A 182 3.09 16.55 -24.53
N ARG A 183 3.26 15.44 -25.26
CA ARG A 183 4.01 15.41 -26.52
C ARG A 183 3.35 16.23 -27.62
N LYS A 184 2.01 16.26 -27.69
CA LYS A 184 1.26 17.11 -28.64
C LYS A 184 1.42 18.61 -28.38
N ILE A 185 1.67 19.01 -27.13
CA ILE A 185 1.92 20.41 -26.76
C ILE A 185 3.32 20.83 -27.23
N ASN A 186 4.34 19.99 -26.99
CA ASN A 186 5.72 20.27 -27.43
C ASN A 186 5.88 20.40 -28.95
N THR A 187 5.02 19.76 -29.76
CA THR A 187 5.09 19.90 -31.23
C THR A 187 4.49 21.21 -31.75
N ARG A 188 3.66 21.91 -30.96
CA ARG A 188 2.99 23.16 -31.38
C ARG A 188 3.81 24.43 -31.12
N GLU A 189 4.87 24.35 -30.33
CA GLU A 189 5.75 25.50 -30.02
C GLU A 189 6.94 25.64 -30.99
N ILE A 190 7.06 24.75 -31.98
CA ILE A 190 8.15 24.74 -32.99
C ILE A 190 7.61 25.07 -34.41
N GLY A 191 6.40 25.61 -34.51
CA GLY A 191 5.73 25.95 -35.77
C GLY A 191 5.50 27.44 -35.93
#